data_AF-A0A317JFK4-F1
#
_entry.id   AF-A0A317JFK4-F1
#
_cell.length_a   1.000
_cell.length_b   1.000
_cell.length_c   1.000
_cell.angle_alpha   90.00
_cell.angle_beta   90.00
_cell.angle_gamma   90.00
#
_symmetry.space_group_name_H-M   'P 1'
#
loop_
_entity.id
_entity.type
_entity.pdbx_description
1 polymer ?
#
loop_
_entity_poly.entity_id
_entity_poly.type
_entity_poly.pdbx_seq_one_letter_code
_entity_poly.pdbx_strand_id
1 'polypeptide(L)'
;MRSRLINWPVSWLVTLGLPFVLSGCISIPAPIEEYALARAAMDGAKSVDAARFAPGYYHRALEAYSKAEVLYEQREYQDAKELFNHSRIDFEKAENAAHVQRKKSGEVL
;
A
#
# COMPACT_ATOMS: atom_id res chain seq x y z
N MET A 1 52.99 -14.98 -49.47
CA MET A 1 51.65 -15.61 -49.61
C MET A 1 51.06 -15.78 -48.22
N ARG A 2 49.91 -15.14 -47.97
CA ARG A 2 49.37 -14.84 -46.65
C ARG A 2 48.12 -15.69 -46.41
N SER A 3 48.23 -16.73 -45.60
CA SER A 3 47.10 -17.55 -45.15
C SER A 3 46.92 -17.39 -43.64
N ARG A 4 46.09 -16.41 -43.25
CA ARG A 4 45.46 -16.35 -41.93
C ARG A 4 44.02 -15.86 -42.13
N LEU A 5 43.12 -16.79 -42.46
CA LEU A 5 41.70 -16.55 -42.73
C LEU A 5 40.78 -17.46 -41.89
N ILE A 6 41.14 -17.81 -40.65
CA ILE A 6 40.42 -18.87 -39.90
C ILE A 6 39.80 -18.42 -38.56
N ASN A 7 39.86 -17.15 -38.17
CA ASN A 7 39.49 -16.78 -36.79
C ASN A 7 38.41 -15.69 -36.68
N TRP A 8 37.76 -15.27 -37.78
CA TRP A 8 36.79 -14.16 -37.74
C TRP A 8 35.37 -14.53 -37.26
N PRO A 9 34.78 -15.73 -37.54
CA PRO A 9 33.38 -15.96 -37.20
C PRO A 9 33.14 -16.31 -35.72
N VAL A 10 34.17 -16.77 -35.00
CA VAL A 10 34.05 -17.15 -33.57
C VAL A 10 33.92 -15.92 -32.67
N SER A 11 34.49 -14.78 -33.07
CA SER A 11 34.48 -13.56 -32.25
C SER A 11 33.12 -12.85 -32.24
N TRP A 12 32.32 -13.02 -33.30
CA TRP A 12 30.97 -12.40 -33.41
C TRP A 12 29.87 -13.24 -32.75
N LEU A 13 30.10 -14.54 -32.55
CA LEU A 13 29.17 -15.44 -31.85
C LEU A 13 29.25 -15.31 -30.33
N VAL A 14 30.40 -14.87 -29.79
CA VAL A 14 30.60 -14.74 -28.33
C VAL A 14 30.02 -13.44 -27.77
N THR A 15 29.92 -12.37 -28.56
CA THR A 15 29.38 -11.06 -28.14
C THR A 15 27.85 -10.97 -28.18
N LEU A 16 27.16 -11.88 -28.88
CA LEU A 16 25.69 -11.82 -29.05
C LEU A 16 24.90 -12.72 -28.09
N GLY A 17 25.59 -13.49 -27.23
CA GLY A 17 24.98 -14.52 -26.38
C GLY A 17 24.74 -14.16 -24.91
N LEU A 18 25.10 -12.95 -24.46
CA LEU A 18 25.10 -12.64 -23.03
C LEU A 18 24.53 -11.25 -22.68
N PRO A 19 23.21 -11.06 -22.77
CA PRO A 19 22.59 -10.17 -21.80
C PRO A 19 21.22 -10.70 -21.34
N PHE A 20 21.15 -11.74 -20.52
CA PHE A 20 19.83 -12.21 -20.04
C PHE A 20 19.78 -12.76 -18.61
N VAL A 21 20.62 -12.28 -17.70
CA VAL A 21 20.51 -12.67 -16.28
C VAL A 21 20.62 -11.47 -15.35
N LEU A 22 19.67 -10.56 -15.47
CA LEU A 22 19.33 -9.61 -14.39
C LEU A 22 17.81 -9.64 -14.16
N SER A 23 17.25 -10.83 -13.92
CA SER A 23 15.92 -10.94 -13.32
C SER A 23 16.05 -10.63 -11.83
N GLY A 24 15.99 -9.34 -11.48
CA GLY A 24 15.82 -8.93 -10.09
C GLY A 24 14.52 -9.52 -9.55
N CYS A 25 14.57 -10.22 -8.42
CA CYS A 25 13.37 -10.55 -7.65
C CYS A 25 12.70 -9.23 -7.26
N ILE A 26 11.58 -8.89 -7.90
CA ILE A 26 10.76 -7.75 -7.49
C ILE A 26 9.94 -8.18 -6.26
N SER A 27 10.59 -8.12 -5.09
CA SER A 27 9.89 -8.33 -3.82
C SER A 27 9.04 -7.08 -3.55
N ILE A 28 7.74 -7.25 -3.37
CA ILE A 28 6.86 -6.16 -2.95
C ILE A 28 7.29 -5.76 -1.53
N PRO A 29 7.68 -4.50 -1.28
CA PRO A 29 8.06 -4.05 0.06
C PRO A 29 6.83 -3.96 0.95
N ALA A 30 7.04 -4.08 2.27
CA ALA A 30 5.97 -3.91 3.24
C ALA A 30 5.38 -2.48 3.17
N PRO A 31 4.05 -2.29 3.17
CA PRO A 31 3.39 -0.99 3.01
C PRO A 31 3.36 -0.22 4.33
N ILE A 32 4.53 0.14 4.85
CA ILE A 32 4.69 0.80 6.16
C ILE A 32 4.05 2.20 6.14
N GLU A 33 4.17 2.91 5.03
CA GLU A 33 3.58 4.25 4.87
C GLU A 33 2.05 4.17 4.93
N GLU A 34 1.44 3.26 4.17
CA GLU A 34 -0.01 3.11 4.16
C GLU A 34 -0.56 2.64 5.50
N TYR A 35 0.15 1.73 6.18
CA TYR A 35 -0.15 1.34 7.56
C TYR A 35 -0.16 2.56 8.50
N ALA A 36 0.90 3.37 8.46
CA ALA A 36 1.05 4.53 9.33
C ALA A 36 0.01 5.61 9.05
N LEU A 37 -0.29 5.87 7.77
CA LEU A 37 -1.32 6.84 7.38
C LEU A 37 -2.73 6.39 7.77
N ALA A 38 -3.05 5.10 7.56
CA ALA A 38 -4.34 4.55 7.99
C ALA A 38 -4.48 4.60 9.52
N ARG A 39 -3.39 4.33 10.26
CA ARG A 39 -3.37 4.45 11.71
C ARG A 39 -3.60 5.89 12.18
N ALA A 40 -2.90 6.85 11.57
CA ALA A 40 -3.09 8.26 11.89
C ALA A 40 -4.54 8.72 11.62
N ALA A 41 -5.14 8.31 10.50
CA ALA A 41 -6.53 8.59 10.19
C ALA A 41 -7.50 7.95 11.20
N MET A 42 -7.24 6.71 11.64
CA MET A 42 -8.03 6.06 12.70
C MET A 42 -7.99 6.87 14.00
N ASP A 43 -6.80 7.34 14.41
CA ASP A 43 -6.64 8.10 15.64
C ASP A 43 -7.29 9.50 15.52
N GLY A 44 -7.26 10.12 14.33
CA GLY A 44 -8.05 11.32 14.01
C GLY A 44 -9.56 11.09 14.17
N ALA A 45 -10.10 10.03 13.55
CA ALA A 45 -11.50 9.66 13.68
C ALA A 45 -11.92 9.34 15.13
N LYS A 46 -11.05 8.70 15.92
CA LYS A 46 -11.29 8.47 17.35
C LYS A 46 -11.33 9.77 18.15
N SER A 47 -10.45 10.72 17.86
CA SER A 47 -10.38 12.00 18.58
C SER A 47 -11.68 12.81 18.51
N VAL A 48 -12.54 12.50 17.54
CA VAL A 48 -13.82 13.17 17.33
C VAL A 48 -15.04 12.30 17.68
N ASP A 49 -14.83 11.17 18.34
CA ASP A 49 -15.85 10.16 18.64
C ASP A 49 -16.61 9.71 17.39
N ALA A 50 -15.90 9.49 16.27
CA ALA A 50 -16.53 9.08 15.01
C ALA A 50 -17.31 7.76 15.12
N ALA A 51 -16.97 6.88 16.06
CA ALA A 51 -17.76 5.69 16.36
C ALA A 51 -19.20 6.02 16.79
N ARG A 52 -19.42 7.13 17.49
CA ARG A 52 -20.74 7.61 17.95
C ARG A 52 -21.45 8.41 16.87
N PHE A 53 -20.74 9.34 16.21
CA PHE A 53 -21.35 10.31 15.31
C PHE A 53 -21.38 9.88 13.84
N ALA A 54 -20.51 8.97 13.43
CA ALA A 54 -20.40 8.45 12.06
C ALA A 54 -20.14 6.93 12.03
N PRO A 55 -20.96 6.10 12.73
CA PRO A 55 -20.68 4.68 12.92
C PRO A 55 -20.53 3.91 11.62
N GLY A 56 -21.33 4.21 10.59
CA GLY A 56 -21.29 3.46 9.32
C GLY A 56 -19.93 3.52 8.62
N TYR A 57 -19.30 4.71 8.57
CA TYR A 57 -17.96 4.86 8.02
C TYR A 57 -16.90 4.29 8.96
N TYR A 58 -17.02 4.57 10.26
CA TYR A 58 -16.03 4.14 11.25
C TYR A 58 -15.89 2.62 11.34
N HIS A 59 -17.00 1.88 11.43
CA HIS A 59 -16.96 0.41 11.54
C HIS A 59 -16.43 -0.23 10.26
N ARG A 60 -16.85 0.26 9.09
CA ARG A 60 -16.33 -0.21 7.79
C ARG A 60 -14.82 0.02 7.68
N ALA A 61 -14.34 1.19 8.09
CA ALA A 61 -12.92 1.52 8.09
C ALA A 61 -12.12 0.62 9.04
N LEU A 62 -12.69 0.32 10.22
CA LEU A 62 -12.09 -0.56 11.22
C LEU A 62 -12.02 -2.01 10.75
N GLU A 63 -13.08 -2.53 10.12
CA GLU A 63 -13.10 -3.87 9.52
C GLU A 63 -12.02 -3.99 8.42
N ALA A 64 -11.94 -2.99 7.54
CA ALA A 64 -10.91 -2.96 6.50
C ALA A 64 -9.49 -2.89 7.09
N TYR A 65 -9.29 -2.06 8.13
CA TYR A 65 -8.01 -1.95 8.84
C TYR A 65 -7.58 -3.27 9.47
N SER A 66 -8.49 -3.91 10.20
CA SER A 66 -8.21 -5.17 10.88
C SER A 66 -7.88 -6.28 9.86
N LYS A 67 -8.61 -6.34 8.75
CA LYS A 67 -8.28 -7.26 7.66
C LYS A 67 -6.91 -6.94 7.04
N ALA A 68 -6.57 -5.66 6.87
CA ALA A 68 -5.27 -5.24 6.35
C ALA A 68 -4.11 -5.65 7.28
N GLU A 69 -4.28 -5.54 8.61
CA GLU A 69 -3.28 -6.00 9.59
C GLU A 69 -3.03 -7.50 9.47
N VAL A 70 -4.09 -8.31 9.34
CA VAL A 70 -3.95 -9.76 9.13
C VAL A 70 -3.16 -10.07 7.85
N LEU A 71 -3.47 -9.40 6.73
CA LEU A 71 -2.74 -9.59 5.47
C LEU A 71 -1.29 -9.09 5.56
N TYR A 72 -1.06 -7.99 6.27
CA TYR A 72 0.28 -7.45 6.51
C TYR A 72 1.16 -8.46 7.29
N GLU A 73 0.60 -9.08 8.33
CA GLU A 73 1.27 -10.14 9.11
C GLU A 73 1.55 -11.39 8.25
N GLN A 74 0.63 -11.74 7.35
CA GLN A 74 0.78 -12.84 6.40
C GLN A 74 1.73 -12.52 5.23
N ARG A 75 2.25 -11.29 5.16
CA ARG A 75 3.11 -10.78 4.08
C ARG A 75 2.41 -10.68 2.72
N GLU A 76 1.08 -10.66 2.71
CA GLU A 76 0.26 -10.34 1.54
C GLU A 76 0.20 -8.82 1.35
N TYR A 77 1.37 -8.23 1.06
CA TYR A 77 1.59 -6.79 1.13
C TYR A 77 0.79 -5.97 0.12
N GLN A 78 0.51 -6.52 -1.07
CA GLN A 78 -0.28 -5.84 -2.08
C GLN A 78 -1.73 -5.64 -1.59
N ASP A 79 -2.36 -6.71 -1.13
CA ASP A 79 -3.75 -6.67 -0.66
C ASP A 79 -3.87 -5.89 0.65
N ALA A 80 -2.88 -6.01 1.54
CA ALA A 80 -2.80 -5.20 2.75
C ALA A 80 -2.72 -3.70 2.42
N LYS A 81 -1.88 -3.31 1.45
CA LYS A 81 -1.75 -1.92 0.99
C LYS A 81 -3.07 -1.35 0.47
N GLU A 82 -3.80 -2.14 -0.31
CA GLU A 82 -5.11 -1.73 -0.83
C GLU A 82 -6.11 -1.51 0.31
N LEU A 83 -6.20 -2.46 1.25
CA LEU A 83 -7.09 -2.33 2.40
C LEU A 83 -6.70 -1.19 3.34
N PHE A 84 -5.42 -0.93 3.58
CA PHE A 84 -4.99 0.24 4.38
C PHE A 84 -5.41 1.55 3.72
N ASN A 85 -5.28 1.66 2.39
CA ASN A 85 -5.76 2.85 1.68
C ASN A 85 -7.28 3.03 1.76
N HIS A 86 -8.04 1.94 1.59
CA HIS A 86 -9.49 1.97 1.76
C HIS A 86 -9.89 2.38 3.17
N SER A 87 -9.26 1.78 4.17
CA SER A 87 -9.47 2.08 5.58
C SER A 87 -9.17 3.54 5.90
N ARG A 88 -8.03 4.08 5.45
CA ARG A 88 -7.65 5.48 5.62
C ARG A 88 -8.74 6.43 5.10
N ILE A 89 -9.17 6.22 3.86
CA ILE A 89 -10.20 7.06 3.22
C ILE A 89 -11.52 7.03 4.00
N ASP A 90 -11.93 5.86 4.49
CA ASP A 90 -13.18 5.74 5.25
C ASP A 90 -13.05 6.29 6.67
N PHE A 91 -11.87 6.24 7.32
CA PHE A 91 -11.62 6.94 8.57
C PHE A 91 -11.65 8.47 8.40
N GLU A 92 -11.03 9.00 7.35
CA GLU A 92 -11.08 10.44 7.02
C GLU A 92 -12.54 10.89 6.76
N LYS A 93 -13.35 10.06 6.09
CA LYS A 93 -14.80 10.33 5.94
C LYS A 93 -15.52 10.27 7.27
N ALA A 94 -15.20 9.30 8.13
CA ALA A 94 -15.81 9.15 9.44
C ALA A 94 -15.53 10.37 10.31
N GLU A 95 -14.28 10.84 10.34
CA GLU A 95 -13.85 12.04 11.07
C GLU A 95 -14.62 13.29 10.60
N ASN A 96 -14.65 13.52 9.28
CA ASN A 96 -15.35 14.66 8.70
C ASN A 96 -16.86 14.61 8.95
N ALA A 97 -17.49 13.44 8.79
CA ALA A 97 -18.90 13.26 9.08
C ALA A 97 -19.19 13.47 10.57
N ALA A 98 -18.33 12.97 11.46
CA ALA A 98 -18.46 13.15 12.89
C ALA A 98 -18.40 14.62 13.29
N HIS A 99 -17.47 15.39 12.74
CA HIS A 99 -17.42 16.85 12.94
C HIS A 99 -18.72 17.54 12.54
N VAL A 100 -19.29 17.19 11.39
CA VAL A 100 -20.56 17.77 10.93
C VAL A 100 -21.71 17.40 11.85
N GLN A 101 -21.82 16.12 12.25
CA GLN A 101 -22.91 15.66 13.09
C GLN A 101 -22.81 16.19 14.52
N ARG A 102 -21.60 16.25 15.08
CA ARG A 102 -21.37 16.81 16.42
C ARG A 102 -21.77 18.29 16.47
N LYS A 103 -21.38 19.08 15.46
CA LYS A 103 -21.85 20.48 15.31
C LYS A 103 -23.38 20.59 15.23
N LYS A 104 -24.04 19.70 14.49
CA LYS A 104 -25.51 19.67 14.40
C LYS A 104 -26.19 19.28 15.71
N SER A 105 -25.55 18.44 16.52
CA SER A 105 -26.07 18.02 17.83
C SER A 105 -25.98 19.09 18.91
N GLY A 106 -25.29 20.22 18.65
CA GLY A 106 -25.09 21.29 19.63
C GLY A 106 -23.99 20.96 20.66
N GLU A 107 -23.34 19.80 20.56
CA GLU A 107 -22.18 19.41 21.35
C GLU A 107 -20.96 20.16 20.78
N VAL A 108 -20.61 21.29 21.40
CA VAL A 108 -19.49 22.15 20.97
C VAL A 108 -18.15 21.59 21.47
N LEU A 109 -17.10 21.84 20.66
CA LEU A 109 -15.68 21.53 20.90
C LEU A 109 -15.13 22.22 22.15
#